data_AF-A0A9E3E6T5-F1
#
_entry.id   AF-A0A9E3E6T5-F1
#
_cell.length_a   1.000
_cell.length_b   1.000
_cell.length_c   1.000
_cell.angle_alpha   90.00
_cell.angle_beta   90.00
_cell.angle_gamma   90.00
#
_symmetry.space_group_name_H-M   'P 1'
#
loop_
_entity.id
_entity.type
_entity.pdbx_description
1 polymer ?
#
loop_
_entity_poly.entity_id
_entity_poly.type
_entity_poly.pdbx_seq_one_letter_code
_entity_poly.pdbx_strand_id
1 'polypeptide(L)'
;MTDRIKASTMHSFIVALWLLLCLAPACAQASAASAQGADLPKQKQVSGASGDFGSQLARESREAAGEERGESEELKKSAAVDFVARLTGMSLQHAYWLCMLLNFIIIAAAIAWLSRLHLTGFFRSRTVSIQTAIQQAQKASQDADRRLTEIHSRLAKLDSEIAVMQSAADGQAVAEEARIQAAAAEDMRKIAQSVRQEIAAATKAARRELKMYAADLAVALAQRQIRVDNGSDQSLVRSFAEQLGSEKNGTGKGGR
;
A
#
# COMPACT_ATOMS: atom_id res chain seq x y z
N MET A 1 -15.00 14.88 -48.74
CA MET A 1 -15.33 16.29 -49.03
C MET A 1 -16.75 16.69 -48.64
N THR A 2 -17.67 15.72 -48.47
CA THR A 2 -19.10 15.93 -48.12
C THR A 2 -19.37 16.22 -46.64
N ASP A 3 -18.55 15.72 -45.70
CA ASP A 3 -18.78 15.93 -44.25
C ASP A 3 -18.44 17.33 -43.74
N ARG A 4 -17.43 18.00 -44.33
CA ARG A 4 -17.06 19.37 -43.92
C ARG A 4 -18.08 20.43 -44.36
N ILE A 5 -18.83 20.16 -45.44
CA ILE A 5 -19.88 21.05 -45.95
C ILE A 5 -21.16 20.91 -45.11
N LYS A 6 -21.50 19.70 -44.64
CA LYS A 6 -22.60 19.45 -43.70
C LYS A 6 -22.33 20.06 -42.31
N ALA A 7 -21.09 19.97 -41.82
CA ALA A 7 -20.72 20.60 -40.55
C ALA A 7 -20.79 22.13 -40.61
N SER A 8 -20.34 22.76 -41.71
CA SER A 8 -20.37 24.23 -41.87
C SER A 8 -21.81 24.78 -41.99
N THR A 9 -22.67 24.09 -42.76
CA THR A 9 -24.08 24.48 -42.90
C THR A 9 -24.89 24.24 -41.61
N MET A 10 -24.56 23.20 -40.83
CA MET A 10 -25.13 23.00 -39.49
C MET A 10 -24.68 24.04 -38.46
N HIS A 11 -23.39 24.43 -38.44
CA HIS A 11 -22.91 25.48 -37.54
C HIS A 11 -23.50 26.84 -37.92
N SER A 12 -23.65 27.13 -39.22
CA SER A 12 -24.28 28.38 -39.68
C SER A 12 -25.75 28.47 -39.29
N PHE A 13 -26.50 27.35 -39.34
CA PHE A 13 -27.90 27.30 -38.88
C PHE A 13 -28.05 27.35 -37.35
N ILE A 14 -27.16 26.69 -36.61
CA ILE A 14 -27.16 26.74 -35.13
C ILE A 14 -26.78 28.14 -34.65
N VAL A 15 -25.80 28.79 -35.27
CA VAL A 15 -25.40 30.17 -34.97
C VAL A 15 -26.50 31.15 -35.37
N ALA A 16 -27.21 30.95 -36.49
CA ALA A 16 -28.37 31.78 -36.85
C ALA A 16 -29.54 31.61 -35.89
N LEU A 17 -29.79 30.40 -35.40
CA LEU A 17 -30.82 30.12 -34.38
C LEU A 17 -30.43 30.70 -33.00
N TRP A 18 -29.14 30.71 -32.66
CA TRP A 18 -28.60 31.33 -31.44
C TRP A 18 -28.60 32.86 -31.52
N LEU A 19 -28.25 33.44 -32.68
CA LEU A 19 -28.30 34.89 -32.93
C LEU A 19 -29.73 35.43 -32.91
N LEU A 20 -30.70 34.65 -33.39
CA LEU A 20 -32.11 35.00 -33.36
C LEU A 20 -32.73 34.85 -31.95
N LEU A 21 -32.08 34.09 -31.05
CA LEU A 21 -32.49 33.92 -29.66
C LEU A 21 -31.79 34.90 -28.69
N CYS A 22 -30.68 35.53 -29.10
CA CYS A 22 -29.91 36.48 -28.29
C CYS A 22 -30.25 37.97 -28.53
N LEU A 23 -31.21 38.29 -29.40
CA LEU A 23 -31.62 39.66 -29.69
C LEU A 23 -32.90 40.06 -28.91
N ALA A 24 -32.81 40.02 -27.57
CA ALA A 24 -33.72 40.69 -26.64
C ALA A 24 -32.91 41.17 -25.42
N PRO A 25 -33.19 42.36 -24.86
CA PRO A 25 -32.30 42.98 -23.90
C PRO A 25 -32.43 42.35 -22.51
N ALA A 26 -31.25 42.15 -21.94
CA ALA A 26 -30.93 42.26 -20.53
C ALA A 26 -31.41 41.15 -19.57
N CYS A 27 -30.39 40.64 -18.88
CA CYS A 27 -30.32 40.66 -17.43
C CYS A 27 -31.51 40.06 -16.68
N ALA A 28 -31.23 38.91 -16.05
CA ALA A 28 -31.23 38.74 -14.60
C ALA A 28 -31.80 37.37 -14.24
N GLN A 29 -30.92 36.40 -14.06
CA GLN A 29 -31.13 35.36 -13.07
C GLN A 29 -29.89 35.27 -12.21
N ALA A 30 -29.96 35.99 -11.09
CA ALA A 30 -29.13 35.74 -9.92
C ALA A 30 -30.04 35.15 -8.83
N SER A 31 -29.68 33.97 -8.33
CA SER A 31 -29.76 33.49 -6.93
C SER A 31 -29.78 31.96 -6.93
N ALA A 32 -29.11 31.18 -6.08
CA ALA A 32 -27.96 31.32 -5.18
C ALA A 32 -27.64 29.90 -4.61
N ALA A 33 -26.50 29.78 -3.91
CA ALA A 33 -25.95 28.67 -3.09
C ALA A 33 -25.00 27.69 -3.84
N SER A 34 -23.75 27.43 -3.40
CA SER A 34 -23.11 27.61 -2.08
C SER A 34 -21.56 27.67 -2.11
N ALA A 35 -21.01 28.60 -1.31
CA ALA A 35 -19.85 28.57 -0.40
C ALA A 35 -18.36 28.35 -0.83
N GLN A 36 -17.52 29.28 -0.30
CA GLN A 36 -16.08 29.26 0.13
C GLN A 36 -15.20 30.29 -0.62
N GLY A 37 -14.44 31.23 -0.04
CA GLY A 37 -14.14 31.72 1.32
C GLY A 37 -12.99 32.78 1.26
N ALA A 38 -12.94 33.72 2.22
CA ALA A 38 -11.86 34.69 2.60
C ALA A 38 -11.39 35.75 1.54
N ASP A 39 -11.11 37.05 1.79
CA ASP A 39 -10.76 37.87 2.97
C ASP A 39 -10.96 39.41 2.71
N LEU A 40 -11.48 40.17 3.72
CA LEU A 40 -11.16 41.55 4.25
C LEU A 40 -11.15 42.86 3.36
N PRO A 41 -11.29 44.12 3.90
CA PRO A 41 -12.56 44.87 4.12
C PRO A 41 -12.61 46.37 3.64
N LYS A 42 -13.79 47.01 3.87
CA LYS A 42 -14.23 48.45 3.72
C LYS A 42 -14.98 48.77 2.40
N GLN A 43 -16.14 49.45 2.36
CA GLN A 43 -16.56 50.65 3.08
C GLN A 43 -18.11 50.92 2.99
N LYS A 44 -18.74 51.17 4.14
CA LYS A 44 -19.84 52.10 4.50
C LYS A 44 -20.79 52.69 3.40
N GLN A 45 -22.02 52.14 3.35
CA GLN A 45 -23.36 52.77 3.49
C GLN A 45 -23.59 54.24 3.03
N VAL A 46 -24.53 54.49 2.10
CA VAL A 46 -25.62 55.51 2.21
C VAL A 46 -26.79 55.15 1.27
N SER A 47 -27.99 55.28 1.84
CA SER A 47 -29.34 55.15 1.33
C SER A 47 -29.82 56.24 0.37
N GLY A 48 -30.70 55.87 -0.57
CA GLY A 48 -31.69 56.78 -1.18
C GLY A 48 -31.69 56.81 -2.71
N ALA A 49 -32.53 55.97 -3.34
CA ALA A 49 -33.12 56.18 -4.68
C ALA A 49 -33.79 54.87 -5.17
N SER A 50 -34.99 54.56 -4.68
CA SER A 50 -35.79 53.43 -5.21
C SER A 50 -37.18 53.86 -5.71
N GLY A 51 -37.41 55.17 -5.86
CA GLY A 51 -38.66 55.73 -6.41
C GLY A 51 -38.59 56.11 -7.90
N ASP A 52 -37.40 56.20 -8.49
CA ASP A 52 -37.22 56.78 -9.84
C ASP A 52 -37.11 55.71 -10.96
N PHE A 53 -36.60 54.52 -10.64
CA PHE A 53 -36.41 53.45 -11.62
C PHE A 53 -37.70 52.68 -11.96
N GLY A 54 -38.60 52.51 -10.97
CA GLY A 54 -39.88 51.82 -11.18
C GLY A 54 -40.89 52.65 -11.99
N SER A 55 -40.84 53.97 -11.87
CA SER A 55 -41.67 54.90 -12.64
C SER A 55 -41.15 55.08 -14.07
N GLN A 56 -39.83 54.97 -14.29
CA GLN A 56 -39.23 54.92 -15.63
C GLN A 56 -39.57 53.62 -16.38
N LEU A 57 -39.47 52.45 -15.74
CA LEU A 57 -39.83 51.16 -16.35
C LEU A 57 -41.33 51.05 -16.70
N ALA A 58 -42.21 51.63 -15.87
CA ALA A 58 -43.65 51.66 -16.14
C ALA A 58 -44.02 52.63 -17.28
N ARG A 59 -43.18 53.65 -17.53
CA ARG A 59 -43.36 54.61 -18.60
C ARG A 59 -42.80 54.09 -19.92
N GLU A 60 -41.63 53.45 -19.88
CA GLU A 60 -41.02 52.76 -21.03
C GLU A 60 -41.84 51.55 -21.50
N SER A 61 -42.44 50.76 -20.59
CA SER A 61 -43.34 49.66 -20.97
C SER A 61 -44.67 50.15 -21.55
N ARG A 62 -45.11 51.36 -21.21
CA ARG A 62 -46.32 52.00 -21.76
C ARG A 62 -46.04 52.72 -23.09
N GLU A 63 -44.83 53.24 -23.30
CA GLU A 63 -44.33 53.75 -24.59
C GLU A 63 -44.05 52.61 -25.59
N ALA A 64 -43.39 51.52 -25.18
CA ALA A 64 -43.16 50.36 -26.03
C ALA A 64 -44.44 49.59 -26.42
N ALA A 65 -45.48 49.63 -25.57
CA ALA A 65 -46.81 49.10 -25.91
C ALA A 65 -47.65 50.06 -26.76
N GLY A 66 -47.23 51.32 -26.90
CA GLY A 66 -47.94 52.38 -27.61
C GLY A 66 -47.58 52.51 -29.09
N GLU A 67 -46.36 52.12 -29.50
CA GLU A 67 -45.87 52.27 -30.88
C GLU A 67 -45.98 50.99 -31.74
N GLU A 68 -45.89 49.80 -31.15
CA GLU A 68 -45.97 48.53 -31.91
C GLU A 68 -47.40 48.15 -32.36
N ARG A 69 -48.42 48.85 -31.85
CA ARG A 69 -49.81 48.64 -32.31
C ARG A 69 -50.01 49.10 -33.75
N GLY A 70 -49.19 50.02 -34.28
CA GLY A 70 -49.30 50.53 -35.66
C GLY A 70 -48.57 49.65 -36.69
N GLU A 71 -47.35 49.22 -36.39
CA GLU A 71 -46.53 48.44 -37.33
C GLU A 71 -47.03 46.99 -37.47
N SER A 72 -47.55 46.41 -36.39
CA SER A 72 -48.23 45.11 -36.41
C SER A 72 -49.58 45.13 -37.16
N GLU A 73 -50.21 46.30 -37.36
CA GLU A 73 -51.41 46.48 -38.20
C GLU A 73 -51.06 46.66 -39.68
N GLU A 74 -49.89 47.23 -39.97
CA GLU A 74 -49.38 47.42 -41.34
C GLU A 74 -48.85 46.10 -41.94
N LEU A 75 -48.18 45.27 -41.13
CA LEU A 75 -47.77 43.92 -41.54
C LEU A 75 -48.96 42.98 -41.83
N LYS A 76 -50.13 43.24 -41.23
CA LYS A 76 -51.40 42.54 -41.53
C LYS A 76 -52.02 42.96 -42.87
N LYS A 77 -51.56 44.06 -43.48
CA LYS A 77 -52.04 44.62 -44.76
C LYS A 77 -50.97 44.65 -45.85
N SER A 78 -49.96 43.78 -45.77
CA SER A 78 -48.97 43.67 -46.85
C SER A 78 -49.57 43.02 -48.11
N ALA A 79 -49.09 43.44 -49.29
CA ALA A 79 -49.59 42.98 -50.60
C ALA A 79 -49.54 41.45 -50.80
N ALA A 80 -48.71 40.74 -50.02
CA ALA A 80 -48.68 39.28 -49.99
C ALA A 80 -49.91 38.68 -49.27
N VAL A 81 -50.41 39.33 -48.22
CA VAL A 81 -51.62 38.92 -47.49
C VAL A 81 -52.89 39.27 -48.28
N ASP A 82 -52.90 40.41 -48.98
CA ASP A 82 -54.01 40.82 -49.86
C ASP A 82 -54.12 39.96 -51.14
N PHE A 83 -53.00 39.52 -51.72
CA PHE A 83 -53.00 38.64 -52.90
C PHE A 83 -53.57 37.25 -52.57
N VAL A 84 -53.24 36.73 -51.38
CA VAL A 84 -53.78 35.44 -50.89
C VAL A 84 -55.27 35.58 -50.55
N ALA A 85 -55.71 36.71 -49.98
CA ALA A 85 -57.12 36.97 -49.68
C ALA A 85 -58.00 37.09 -50.94
N ARG A 86 -57.48 37.70 -52.01
CA ARG A 86 -58.22 37.84 -53.29
C ARG A 86 -58.36 36.54 -54.07
N LEU A 87 -57.41 35.62 -53.91
CA LEU A 87 -57.45 34.34 -54.63
C LEU A 87 -58.36 33.29 -53.93
N THR A 88 -58.65 33.46 -52.64
CA THR A 88 -59.33 32.42 -51.83
C THR A 88 -60.74 32.78 -51.36
N GLY A 89 -61.22 34.02 -51.51
CA GLY A 89 -62.63 34.35 -51.28
C GLY A 89 -63.15 34.07 -49.86
N MET A 90 -62.28 34.08 -48.84
CA MET A 90 -62.66 34.00 -47.41
C MET A 90 -61.81 34.96 -46.56
N SER A 91 -62.41 35.46 -45.48
CA SER A 91 -61.95 36.54 -44.60
C SER A 91 -60.44 36.56 -44.26
N LEU A 92 -59.83 37.75 -44.35
CA LEU A 92 -58.41 38.04 -44.05
C LEU A 92 -57.90 37.45 -42.71
N GLN A 93 -58.78 37.30 -41.72
CA GLN A 93 -58.43 36.78 -40.39
C GLN A 93 -58.08 35.28 -40.40
N HIS A 94 -58.71 34.48 -41.27
CA HIS A 94 -58.46 33.04 -41.36
C HIS A 94 -57.24 32.69 -42.20
N ALA A 95 -56.96 33.47 -43.25
CA ALA A 95 -55.77 33.29 -44.09
C ALA A 95 -54.46 33.54 -43.30
N TYR A 96 -54.44 34.56 -42.43
CA TYR A 96 -53.30 34.83 -41.55
C TYR A 96 -53.04 33.68 -40.57
N TRP A 97 -54.09 33.21 -39.88
CA TRP A 97 -53.99 32.07 -38.97
C TRP A 97 -53.55 30.79 -39.67
N LEU A 98 -54.03 30.55 -40.90
CA LEU A 98 -53.64 29.39 -41.70
C LEU A 98 -52.16 29.46 -42.12
N CYS A 99 -51.67 30.65 -42.52
CA CYS A 99 -50.27 30.85 -42.88
C CYS A 99 -49.34 30.70 -41.67
N MET A 100 -49.72 31.24 -40.51
CA MET A 100 -49.00 31.07 -39.25
C MET A 100 -48.95 29.60 -38.82
N LEU A 101 -50.08 28.90 -38.89
CA LEU A 101 -50.17 27.48 -38.56
C LEU A 101 -49.32 26.63 -39.52
N LEU A 102 -49.33 26.96 -40.82
CA LEU A 102 -48.51 26.28 -41.82
C LEU A 102 -47.01 26.48 -41.55
N ASN A 103 -46.58 27.70 -41.23
CA ASN A 103 -45.20 28.00 -40.84
C ASN A 103 -44.79 27.20 -39.59
N PHE A 104 -45.64 27.19 -38.56
CA PHE A 104 -45.41 26.41 -37.35
C PHE A 104 -45.28 24.91 -37.65
N ILE A 105 -46.15 24.35 -38.51
CA ILE A 105 -46.06 22.94 -38.92
C ILE A 105 -44.74 22.67 -39.66
N ILE A 106 -44.31 23.56 -40.55
CA ILE A 106 -43.04 23.42 -41.28
C ILE A 106 -41.85 23.40 -40.30
N ILE A 107 -41.80 24.35 -39.36
CA ILE A 107 -40.75 24.41 -38.34
C ILE A 107 -40.81 23.20 -37.40
N ALA A 108 -42.00 22.83 -36.93
CA ALA A 108 -42.20 21.67 -36.06
C ALA A 108 -41.79 20.36 -36.75
N ALA A 109 -42.10 20.21 -38.04
CA ALA A 109 -41.67 19.06 -38.84
C ALA A 109 -40.14 19.03 -39.00
N ALA A 110 -39.49 20.18 -39.24
CA ALA A 110 -38.04 20.27 -39.30
C ALA A 110 -37.37 19.90 -37.96
N ILE A 111 -37.91 20.39 -36.83
CA ILE A 111 -37.42 20.05 -35.48
C ILE A 111 -37.68 18.57 -35.16
N ALA A 112 -38.85 18.03 -35.51
CA ALA A 112 -39.17 16.62 -35.31
C ALA A 112 -38.25 15.69 -36.13
N TRP A 113 -37.90 16.09 -37.35
CA TRP A 113 -36.94 15.38 -38.20
C TRP A 113 -35.54 15.42 -37.60
N LEU A 114 -35.06 16.61 -37.20
CA LEU A 114 -33.73 16.78 -36.61
C LEU A 114 -33.61 16.06 -35.27
N SER A 115 -34.60 16.19 -34.40
CA SER A 115 -34.61 15.54 -33.09
C SER A 115 -34.58 14.01 -33.20
N ARG A 116 -35.37 13.42 -34.11
CA ARG A 116 -35.31 11.95 -34.33
C ARG A 116 -33.92 11.49 -34.75
N LEU A 117 -33.23 12.26 -35.59
CA LEU A 117 -31.90 11.89 -36.08
C LEU A 117 -30.82 12.00 -34.99
N HIS A 118 -30.86 13.05 -34.17
CA HIS A 118 -29.81 13.30 -33.16
C HIS A 118 -30.04 12.60 -31.82
N LEU A 119 -31.29 12.58 -31.31
CA LEU A 119 -31.56 12.05 -29.96
C LEU A 119 -31.39 10.53 -29.92
N THR A 120 -31.82 9.82 -30.96
CA THR A 120 -31.77 8.34 -30.99
C THR A 120 -30.34 7.81 -30.93
N GLY A 121 -29.38 8.46 -31.60
CA GLY A 121 -27.97 8.13 -31.52
C GLY A 121 -27.37 8.40 -30.14
N PHE A 122 -27.70 9.54 -29.53
CA PHE A 122 -27.17 9.93 -28.21
C PHE A 122 -27.69 9.00 -27.09
N PHE A 123 -28.99 8.73 -27.04
CA PHE A 123 -29.55 7.82 -26.04
C PHE A 123 -29.00 6.40 -26.20
N ARG A 124 -28.85 5.90 -27.43
CA ARG A 124 -28.28 4.57 -27.68
C ARG A 124 -26.82 4.49 -27.24
N SER A 125 -26.01 5.51 -27.53
CA SER A 125 -24.63 5.60 -27.04
C SER A 125 -24.56 5.61 -25.50
N ARG A 126 -25.43 6.39 -24.84
CA ARG A 126 -25.53 6.43 -23.38
C ARG A 126 -25.91 5.06 -22.80
N THR A 127 -26.93 4.40 -23.33
CA THR A 127 -27.34 3.06 -22.88
C THR A 127 -26.22 2.05 -23.05
N VAL A 128 -25.53 2.05 -24.19
CA VAL A 128 -24.38 1.16 -24.43
C VAL A 128 -23.25 1.46 -23.44
N SER A 129 -22.95 2.74 -23.16
CA SER A 129 -21.91 3.10 -22.19
C SER A 129 -22.24 2.66 -20.76
N ILE A 130 -23.50 2.79 -20.35
CA ILE A 130 -23.98 2.37 -19.03
C ILE A 130 -23.93 0.84 -18.93
N GLN A 131 -24.41 0.12 -19.94
CA GLN A 131 -24.35 -1.34 -19.97
C GLN A 131 -22.91 -1.84 -19.91
N THR A 132 -22.02 -1.20 -20.67
CA THR A 132 -20.58 -1.51 -20.65
C THR A 132 -19.98 -1.23 -19.27
N ALA A 133 -20.31 -0.10 -18.64
CA ALA A 133 -19.83 0.23 -17.30
C ALA A 133 -20.32 -0.78 -16.26
N ILE A 134 -21.58 -1.21 -16.32
CA ILE A 134 -22.14 -2.24 -15.44
C ILE A 134 -21.43 -3.59 -15.65
N GLN A 135 -21.22 -3.99 -16.90
CA GLN A 135 -20.51 -5.24 -17.21
C GLN A 135 -19.05 -5.20 -16.73
N GLN A 136 -18.37 -4.07 -16.91
CA GLN A 136 -17.00 -3.88 -16.42
C GLN A 136 -16.96 -3.89 -14.90
N ALA A 137 -17.90 -3.22 -14.22
CA ALA A 137 -18.00 -3.24 -12.77
C ALA A 137 -18.24 -4.67 -12.24
N GLN A 138 -19.17 -5.42 -12.84
CA GLN A 138 -19.42 -6.83 -12.47
C GLN A 138 -18.18 -7.69 -12.69
N LYS A 139 -17.47 -7.52 -13.81
CA LYS A 139 -16.23 -8.25 -14.07
C LYS A 139 -15.13 -7.90 -13.07
N ALA A 140 -15.00 -6.62 -12.70
CA ALA A 140 -14.06 -6.17 -11.70
C ALA A 140 -14.39 -6.73 -10.30
N SER A 141 -15.67 -6.75 -9.90
CA SER A 141 -16.12 -7.38 -8.66
C SER A 141 -15.81 -8.89 -8.65
N GLN A 142 -16.12 -9.61 -9.73
CA GLN A 142 -15.80 -11.03 -9.83
C GLN A 142 -14.29 -11.31 -9.76
N ASP A 143 -13.45 -10.47 -10.37
CA ASP A 143 -12.00 -10.61 -10.27
C ASP A 143 -11.50 -10.33 -8.84
N ALA A 144 -12.07 -9.32 -8.17
CA ALA A 144 -11.77 -9.02 -6.78
C ALA A 144 -12.17 -10.19 -5.85
N ASP A 145 -13.36 -10.77 -6.01
CA ASP A 145 -13.84 -11.90 -5.22
C ASP A 145 -12.97 -13.15 -5.43
N ARG A 146 -12.53 -13.39 -6.67
CA ARG A 146 -11.59 -14.48 -7.00
C ARG A 146 -10.26 -14.29 -6.28
N ARG A 147 -9.67 -13.10 -6.36
CA ARG A 147 -8.41 -12.78 -5.68
C ARG A 147 -8.55 -12.88 -4.16
N LEU A 148 -9.67 -12.43 -3.61
CA LEU A 148 -9.96 -12.53 -2.19
C LEU A 148 -10.01 -14.00 -1.75
N THR A 149 -10.72 -14.84 -2.49
CA THR A 149 -10.80 -16.28 -2.22
C THR A 149 -9.44 -16.96 -2.33
N GLU A 150 -8.62 -16.59 -3.31
CA GLU A 150 -7.25 -17.07 -3.45
C GLU A 150 -6.35 -16.65 -2.29
N ILE A 151 -6.46 -15.40 -1.83
CA ILE A 151 -5.71 -14.93 -0.67
C ILE A 151 -6.14 -15.67 0.59
N HIS A 152 -7.45 -15.85 0.82
CA HIS A 152 -7.94 -16.62 1.96
C HIS A 152 -7.48 -18.07 1.94
N SER A 153 -7.47 -18.73 0.78
CA SER A 153 -6.97 -20.11 0.68
C SER A 153 -5.46 -20.20 0.93
N ARG A 154 -4.68 -19.22 0.44
CA ARG A 154 -3.25 -19.11 0.75
C ARG A 154 -3.01 -18.86 2.25
N LEU A 155 -3.77 -17.98 2.88
CA LEU A 155 -3.68 -17.72 4.32
C LEU A 155 -4.01 -18.97 5.13
N ALA A 156 -5.10 -19.67 4.83
CA ALA A 156 -5.46 -20.92 5.49
C ALA A 156 -4.37 -22.01 5.33
N LYS A 157 -3.73 -22.06 4.15
CA LYS A 157 -2.59 -22.94 3.92
C LYS A 157 -1.39 -22.55 4.78
N LEU A 158 -1.05 -21.26 4.86
CA LEU A 158 0.04 -20.76 5.71
C LEU A 158 -0.20 -21.08 7.19
N ASP A 159 -1.44 -20.95 7.69
CA ASP A 159 -1.77 -21.32 9.07
C ASP A 159 -1.47 -22.80 9.34
N SER A 160 -1.81 -23.69 8.39
CA SER A 160 -1.49 -25.11 8.50
C SER A 160 0.01 -25.41 8.42
N GLU A 161 0.76 -24.69 7.57
CA GLU A 161 2.21 -24.83 7.47
C GLU A 161 2.90 -24.34 8.75
N ILE A 162 2.43 -23.24 9.34
CA ILE A 162 2.93 -22.73 10.63
C ILE A 162 2.70 -23.74 11.74
N ALA A 163 1.52 -24.35 11.82
CA ALA A 163 1.23 -25.39 12.81
C ALA A 163 2.15 -26.61 12.67
N VAL A 164 2.44 -27.03 11.43
CA VAL A 164 3.41 -28.11 11.15
C VAL A 164 4.83 -27.70 11.55
N MET A 165 5.26 -26.48 11.22
CA MET A 165 6.58 -25.98 11.61
C MET A 165 6.74 -25.89 13.13
N GLN A 166 5.71 -25.42 13.85
CA GLN A 166 5.71 -25.36 15.31
C GLN A 166 5.81 -26.77 15.92
N SER A 167 4.98 -27.71 15.48
CA SER A 167 5.04 -29.09 15.96
C SER A 167 6.39 -29.75 15.67
N ALA A 168 6.98 -29.50 14.50
CA ALA A 168 8.29 -30.01 14.15
C ALA A 168 9.40 -29.36 15.02
N ALA A 169 9.34 -28.05 15.25
CA ALA A 169 10.28 -27.32 16.09
C ALA A 169 10.22 -27.80 17.54
N ASP A 170 9.03 -27.99 18.10
CA ASP A 170 8.85 -28.52 19.46
C ASP A 170 9.40 -29.95 19.57
N GLY A 171 9.11 -30.81 18.59
CA GLY A 171 9.66 -32.16 18.53
C GLY A 171 11.18 -32.19 18.44
N GLN A 172 11.76 -31.31 17.61
CA GLN A 172 13.22 -31.16 17.49
C GLN A 172 13.84 -30.60 18.76
N ALA A 173 13.21 -29.63 19.42
CA ALA A 173 13.70 -29.04 20.66
C ALA A 173 13.80 -30.09 21.77
N VAL A 174 12.77 -30.91 21.95
CA VAL A 174 12.79 -32.00 22.95
C VAL A 174 13.85 -33.05 22.63
N ALA A 175 13.97 -33.45 21.36
CA ALA A 175 14.97 -34.43 20.94
C ALA A 175 16.41 -33.90 21.12
N GLU A 176 16.63 -32.62 20.80
CA GLU A 176 17.94 -31.97 20.94
C GLU A 176 18.28 -31.74 22.41
N GLU A 177 17.30 -31.36 23.24
CA GLU A 177 17.49 -31.26 24.69
C GLU A 177 17.95 -32.61 25.27
N ALA A 178 17.28 -33.72 24.91
CA ALA A 178 17.68 -35.05 25.36
C ALA A 178 19.09 -35.43 24.88
N ARG A 179 19.45 -35.07 23.64
CA ARG A 179 20.79 -35.30 23.08
C ARG A 179 21.87 -34.51 23.82
N ILE A 180 21.62 -33.23 24.09
CA ILE A 180 22.53 -32.35 24.83
C ILE A 180 22.71 -32.86 26.26
N GLN A 181 21.63 -33.22 26.95
CA GLN A 181 21.71 -33.78 28.30
C GLN A 181 22.52 -35.09 28.34
N ALA A 182 22.31 -35.98 27.36
CA ALA A 182 23.07 -37.22 27.26
C ALA A 182 24.57 -36.97 27.00
N ALA A 183 24.91 -36.07 26.07
CA ALA A 183 26.28 -35.68 25.78
C ALA A 183 26.96 -35.02 27.00
N ALA A 184 26.26 -34.10 27.66
CA ALA A 184 26.74 -33.45 28.88
C ALA A 184 26.99 -34.46 30.01
N ALA A 185 26.12 -35.46 30.17
CA ALA A 185 26.31 -36.52 31.16
C ALA A 185 27.54 -37.40 30.85
N GLU A 186 27.78 -37.70 29.58
CA GLU A 186 28.99 -38.43 29.15
C GLU A 186 30.25 -37.61 29.38
N ASP A 187 30.24 -36.33 29.03
CA ASP A 187 31.37 -35.43 29.22
C ASP A 187 31.68 -35.20 30.70
N MET A 188 30.66 -35.04 31.55
CA MET A 188 30.84 -34.99 33.01
C MET A 188 31.54 -36.25 33.54
N ARG A 189 31.18 -37.44 33.03
CA ARG A 189 31.83 -38.70 33.44
C ARG A 189 33.29 -38.73 32.99
N LYS A 190 33.58 -38.34 31.75
CA LYS A 190 34.95 -38.27 31.21
C LYS A 190 35.81 -37.29 31.99
N ILE A 191 35.30 -36.09 32.28
CA ILE A 191 35.98 -35.08 33.09
C ILE A 191 36.26 -35.63 34.49
N ALA A 192 35.26 -36.21 35.15
CA ALA A 192 35.44 -36.78 36.48
C ALA A 192 36.49 -37.91 36.50
N GLN A 193 36.55 -38.73 35.44
CA GLN A 193 37.59 -39.76 35.31
C GLN A 193 38.97 -39.13 35.10
N SER A 194 39.10 -38.17 34.20
CA SER A 194 40.36 -37.46 33.92
C SER A 194 40.89 -36.76 35.18
N VAL A 195 40.04 -36.03 35.89
CA VAL A 195 40.39 -35.35 37.15
C VAL A 195 40.86 -36.36 38.21
N ARG A 196 40.20 -37.51 38.35
CA ARG A 196 40.66 -38.56 39.28
C ARG A 196 42.03 -39.09 38.90
N GLN A 197 42.30 -39.31 37.61
CA GLN A 197 43.60 -39.77 37.14
C GLN A 197 44.68 -38.71 37.38
N GLU A 198 44.38 -37.44 37.13
CA GLU A 198 45.29 -36.31 37.37
C GLU A 198 45.59 -36.13 38.86
N ILE A 199 44.58 -36.18 39.73
CA ILE A 199 44.77 -36.15 41.19
C ILE A 199 45.65 -37.32 41.65
N ALA A 200 45.42 -38.52 41.13
CA ALA A 200 46.23 -39.68 41.49
C ALA A 200 47.69 -39.53 41.05
N ALA A 201 47.92 -39.01 39.84
CA ALA A 201 49.26 -38.74 39.32
C ALA A 201 49.97 -37.65 40.13
N ALA A 202 49.30 -36.53 40.40
CA ALA A 202 49.83 -35.43 41.22
C ALA A 202 50.13 -35.89 42.66
N THR A 203 49.24 -36.68 43.27
CA THR A 203 49.45 -37.26 44.59
C THR A 203 50.68 -38.18 44.61
N LYS A 204 50.86 -39.02 43.59
CA LYS A 204 52.03 -39.89 43.47
C LYS A 204 53.32 -39.08 43.31
N ALA A 205 53.28 -38.01 42.52
CA ALA A 205 54.40 -37.08 42.34
C ALA A 205 54.77 -36.40 43.65
N ALA A 206 53.80 -35.80 44.36
CA ALA A 206 54.01 -35.15 45.65
C ALA A 206 54.57 -36.12 46.71
N ARG A 207 54.06 -37.36 46.77
CA ARG A 207 54.61 -38.39 47.68
C ARG A 207 56.05 -38.76 47.35
N ARG A 208 56.42 -38.79 46.07
CA ARG A 208 57.81 -39.05 45.65
C ARG A 208 58.71 -37.88 46.06
N GLU A 209 58.26 -36.65 45.87
CA GLU A 209 58.99 -35.45 46.26
C GLU A 209 59.24 -35.40 47.78
N LEU A 210 58.20 -35.66 48.59
CA LEU A 210 58.34 -35.74 50.05
C LEU A 210 59.33 -36.85 50.48
N LYS A 211 59.34 -38.00 49.80
CA LYS A 211 60.30 -39.08 50.08
C LYS A 211 61.74 -38.68 49.76
N MET A 212 61.95 -38.00 48.63
CA MET A 212 63.29 -37.50 48.26
C MET A 212 63.77 -36.47 49.28
N TYR A 213 62.92 -35.49 49.63
CA TYR A 213 63.25 -34.49 50.64
C TYR A 213 63.57 -35.10 52.01
N ALA A 214 62.80 -36.11 52.45
CA ALA A 214 63.08 -36.81 53.70
C ALA A 214 64.40 -37.60 53.66
N ALA A 215 64.71 -38.23 52.52
CA ALA A 215 65.99 -38.92 52.33
C ALA A 215 67.17 -37.93 52.36
N ASP A 216 67.06 -36.80 51.69
CA ASP A 216 68.09 -35.75 51.68
C ASP A 216 68.32 -35.20 53.09
N LEU A 217 67.24 -34.95 53.85
CA LEU A 217 67.33 -34.50 55.24
C LEU A 217 67.98 -35.56 56.15
N ALA A 218 67.63 -36.84 55.97
CA ALA A 218 68.23 -37.93 56.73
C ALA A 218 69.73 -38.06 56.45
N VAL A 219 70.16 -37.94 55.18
CA VAL A 219 71.58 -37.93 54.81
C VAL A 219 72.29 -36.72 55.42
N ALA A 220 71.69 -35.52 55.34
CA ALA A 220 72.27 -34.31 55.92
C ALA A 220 72.43 -34.41 57.46
N LEU A 221 71.47 -35.02 58.16
CA LEU A 221 71.56 -35.27 59.60
C LEU A 221 72.63 -36.34 59.92
N ALA A 222 72.67 -37.43 59.15
CA ALA A 222 73.69 -38.47 59.31
C ALA A 222 75.10 -37.90 59.11
N GLN A 223 75.33 -37.08 58.08
CA GLN A 223 76.60 -36.38 57.85
C GLN A 223 77.04 -35.53 59.05
N ARG A 224 76.09 -34.87 59.74
CA ARG A 224 76.38 -34.08 60.94
C ARG A 224 76.66 -34.94 62.17
N GLN A 225 76.04 -36.12 62.27
CA GLN A 225 76.16 -37.00 63.43
C GLN A 225 77.36 -37.96 63.35
N ILE A 226 77.81 -38.32 62.14
CA ILE A 226 78.97 -39.18 61.92
C ILE A 226 80.23 -38.45 62.42
N ARG A 227 80.77 -38.91 63.56
CA ARG A 227 82.11 -38.58 64.02
C ARG A 227 82.99 -39.80 63.81
N VAL A 228 83.99 -39.66 62.95
CA VAL A 228 84.93 -40.75 62.64
C VAL A 228 86.06 -40.72 63.66
N ASP A 229 86.17 -41.77 64.45
CA ASP A 229 87.32 -42.04 65.32
C ASP A 229 88.23 -43.12 64.70
N ASN A 230 89.50 -43.17 65.11
CA ASN A 230 90.49 -44.10 64.56
C ASN A 230 90.11 -45.59 64.71
N GLY A 231 89.30 -45.96 65.71
CA GLY A 231 88.80 -47.32 65.88
C GLY A 231 87.70 -47.68 64.89
N SER A 232 86.79 -46.75 64.61
CA SER A 232 85.75 -46.90 63.58
C SER A 232 86.35 -47.09 62.19
N ASP A 233 87.38 -46.32 61.81
CA ASP A 233 88.05 -46.44 60.50
C ASP A 233 88.66 -47.82 60.28
N GLN A 234 89.36 -48.39 61.27
CA GLN A 234 89.94 -49.73 61.15
C GLN A 234 88.87 -50.81 60.98
N SER A 235 87.73 -50.66 61.65
CA SER A 235 86.59 -51.59 61.51
C SER A 235 85.95 -51.52 60.13
N LEU A 236 85.83 -50.32 59.54
CA LEU A 236 85.31 -50.11 58.20
C LEU A 236 86.23 -50.74 57.14
N VAL A 237 87.55 -50.50 57.23
CA VAL A 237 88.54 -51.09 56.30
C VAL A 237 88.52 -52.62 56.38
N ARG A 238 88.44 -53.19 57.58
CA ARG A 238 88.34 -54.65 57.76
C ARG A 238 87.05 -55.21 57.15
N SER A 239 85.91 -54.61 57.45
CA SER A 239 84.61 -55.06 56.91
C SER A 239 84.52 -54.94 55.39
N PHE A 240 85.11 -53.90 54.80
CA PHE A 240 85.21 -53.73 53.33
C PHE A 240 86.12 -54.79 52.70
N ALA A 241 87.27 -55.09 53.32
CA ALA A 241 88.17 -56.16 52.87
C ALA A 241 87.50 -57.54 52.94
N GLU A 242 86.71 -57.79 53.99
CA GLU A 242 85.91 -59.02 54.15
C GLU A 242 84.80 -59.12 53.08
N GLN A 243 84.10 -58.02 52.75
CA GLN A 243 83.10 -57.99 51.68
C GLN A 243 83.70 -58.26 50.30
N LEU A 244 84.83 -57.64 49.97
CA LEU A 244 85.56 -57.91 48.71
C LEU A 244 86.06 -59.36 48.65
N GLY A 245 86.50 -59.92 49.78
CA GLY A 245 86.87 -61.32 49.88
C GLY A 245 85.68 -62.27 49.70
N SER A 246 84.51 -61.91 50.23
CA SER A 246 83.27 -62.67 50.11
C SER A 246 82.65 -62.62 48.70
N GLU A 247 82.64 -61.46 48.04
CA GLU A 247 82.09 -61.30 46.69
C GLU A 247 82.90 -62.10 45.66
N LYS A 248 84.23 -62.12 45.82
CA LYS A 248 85.16 -62.95 45.03
C LYS A 248 84.98 -64.45 45.27
N ASN A 249 84.57 -64.86 46.47
CA ASN A 249 84.27 -66.26 46.79
C ASN A 249 82.84 -66.69 46.41
N GLY A 250 81.91 -65.75 46.23
CA GLY A 250 80.51 -66.01 45.85
C GLY A 250 80.25 -66.15 44.34
N THR A 251 81.13 -65.63 43.49
CA THR A 251 81.00 -65.69 42.01
C THR A 251 81.50 -67.00 41.38
N GLY A 252 81.93 -67.99 42.18
CA GLY A 252 82.53 -69.25 41.70
C GLY A 252 81.63 -70.50 41.75
N LYS A 253 80.35 -70.41 42.15
CA LYS A 253 79.49 -71.60 42.34
C LYS A 253 78.10 -71.41 41.73
N GLY A 254 78.02 -71.60 40.41
CA GLY A 254 76.77 -71.56 39.66
C GLY A 254 76.93 -71.88 38.17
N GLY A 255 77.89 -72.73 37.82
CA GLY A 255 78.00 -73.35 36.50
C GLY A 255 77.61 -74.82 36.59
N ARG A 256 76.35 -75.11 36.28
CA ARG A 256 75.83 -76.31 35.61
C ARG A 256 74.32 -76.22 35.48
#